data_AF-A0A261KJ39-F1
#
_entry.id   AF-A0A261KJ39-F1
#
_cell.length_a   1.000
_cell.length_b   1.000
_cell.length_c   1.000
_cell.angle_alpha   90.00
_cell.angle_beta   90.00
_cell.angle_gamma   90.00
#
_symmetry.space_group_name_H-M   'P 1'
#
loop_
_entity.id
_entity.type
_entity.pdbx_description
1 polymer ?
#
loop_
_entity_poly.entity_id
_entity_poly.type
_entity_poly.pdbx_seq_one_letter_code
_entity_poly.pdbx_strand_id
1 'polypeptide(L)'
;MKKILFLCTGNYYRSRFSEYFFNDLASKKGVKWEADSRGLNVNPESGNVGAISSEVIQALKSLDIQIDSVSLREPMQVQQTDLENANQVIAVDEVAHRPLMESKFPEWVDKIEYWLVKDLDENPDEPPLLQLQNNIHLLLENLD
;
A
#
# COMPACT_ATOMS: atom_id res chain seq x y z
N MET A 1 17.82 5.49 5.66
CA MET A 1 17.01 4.62 4.79
C MET A 1 15.95 5.49 4.16
N LYS A 2 15.76 5.44 2.84
CA LYS A 2 14.69 6.20 2.19
C LYS A 2 13.35 5.49 2.44
N LYS A 3 12.24 6.24 2.46
CA LYS A 3 10.91 5.72 2.80
C LYS A 3 9.92 5.86 1.65
N ILE A 4 9.19 4.79 1.36
CA ILE A 4 8.00 4.81 0.51
C ILE A 4 6.76 4.64 1.40
N LEU A 5 5.71 5.41 1.14
CA LEU A 5 4.41 5.26 1.79
C LEU A 5 3.36 4.84 0.77
N PHE A 6 2.81 3.64 0.93
CA PHE A 6 1.68 3.18 0.13
C PHE A 6 0.34 3.55 0.78
N LEU A 7 -0.56 4.11 -0.01
CA LEU A 7 -1.91 4.52 0.42
C LEU A 7 -2.97 3.72 -0.32
N CYS A 8 -3.95 3.22 0.43
CA CYS A 8 -5.26 2.81 -0.11
C CYS A 8 -6.38 3.37 0.76
N THR A 9 -7.64 3.00 0.52
CA THR A 9 -8.76 3.45 1.36
C THR A 9 -8.65 2.94 2.80
N GLY A 10 -8.61 1.62 3.00
CA GLY A 10 -8.83 1.01 4.32
C GLY A 10 -7.59 0.46 5.03
N ASN A 11 -6.39 0.55 4.46
CA ASN A 11 -5.14 -0.04 4.99
C ASN A 11 -5.18 -1.54 5.37
N TYR A 12 -6.05 -2.31 4.70
CA TYR A 12 -6.31 -3.71 5.02
C TYR A 12 -5.90 -4.69 3.91
N TYR A 13 -5.97 -4.24 2.65
CA TYR A 13 -5.76 -5.05 1.45
C TYR A 13 -4.59 -4.52 0.60
N ARG A 14 -4.86 -3.67 -0.41
CA ARG A 14 -3.89 -3.22 -1.43
C ARG A 14 -2.61 -2.57 -0.87
N SER A 15 -2.74 -1.55 -0.02
CA SER A 15 -1.56 -0.86 0.54
C SER A 15 -0.74 -1.78 1.45
N ARG A 16 -1.42 -2.67 2.20
CA ARG A 16 -0.78 -3.58 3.15
C ARG A 16 0.00 -4.67 2.42
N PHE A 17 -0.56 -5.23 1.35
CA PHE A 17 0.18 -6.10 0.44
C PHE A 17 1.42 -5.40 -0.11
N SER A 18 1.25 -4.16 -0.60
CA SER A 18 2.33 -3.39 -1.21
C SER A 18 3.50 -3.17 -0.24
N GLU A 19 3.23 -2.84 1.02
CA GLU A 19 4.23 -2.71 2.09
C GLU A 19 5.06 -3.99 2.25
N TYR A 20 4.41 -5.12 2.51
CA TYR A 20 5.13 -6.37 2.78
C TYR A 20 5.88 -6.89 1.56
N PHE A 21 5.25 -6.84 0.39
CA PHE A 21 5.86 -7.30 -0.85
C PHE A 21 7.08 -6.44 -1.22
N PHE A 22 6.95 -5.11 -1.12
CA PHE A 22 8.07 -4.20 -1.36
C PHE A 22 9.23 -4.46 -0.40
N ASN A 23 8.96 -4.57 0.90
CA ASN A 23 10.02 -4.74 1.90
C ASN A 23 10.78 -6.06 1.76
N ASP A 24 10.09 -7.15 1.43
CA ASP A 24 10.74 -8.43 1.13
C ASP A 24 11.66 -8.33 -0.09
N LEU A 25 11.18 -7.75 -1.20
CA LEU A 25 11.98 -7.57 -2.41
C LEU A 25 13.14 -6.60 -2.21
N ALA A 26 12.93 -5.48 -1.54
CA ALA A 26 13.96 -4.48 -1.25
C ALA A 26 15.08 -5.10 -0.41
N SER A 27 14.72 -5.89 0.61
CA SER A 27 15.66 -6.65 1.43
C SER A 27 16.46 -7.65 0.60
N LYS A 28 15.80 -8.48 -0.21
CA LYS A 28 16.44 -9.48 -1.10
C LYS A 28 17.39 -8.83 -2.12
N LYS A 29 17.05 -7.64 -2.62
CA LYS A 29 17.88 -6.87 -3.57
C LYS A 29 18.94 -5.99 -2.90
N GLY A 30 18.93 -5.84 -1.57
CA GLY A 30 19.84 -4.96 -0.85
C GLY A 30 19.61 -3.46 -1.09
N VAL A 31 18.40 -3.09 -1.51
CA VAL A 31 18.01 -1.69 -1.80
C VAL A 31 17.80 -0.95 -0.48
N LYS A 32 18.32 0.28 -0.35
CA LYS A 32 18.28 1.07 0.91
C LYS A 32 16.95 1.84 1.11
N TRP A 33 15.86 1.18 0.77
CA TRP A 33 14.50 1.69 0.89
C TRP A 33 13.66 0.78 1.77
N GLU A 34 12.69 1.39 2.45
CA GLU A 34 11.72 0.72 3.29
C GLU A 34 10.34 1.28 2.98
N ALA A 35 9.33 0.42 2.93
CA ALA A 35 7.94 0.79 2.76
C ALA A 35 7.18 0.76 4.09
N ASP A 36 6.25 1.68 4.24
CA ASP A 36 5.15 1.65 5.20
C ASP A 36 3.82 1.82 4.44
N SER A 37 2.69 1.57 5.09
CA SER A 37 1.37 1.80 4.50
C SER A 37 0.36 2.42 5.45
N ARG A 38 -0.56 3.21 4.88
CA ARG A 38 -1.68 3.84 5.59
C ARG A 38 -2.96 3.82 4.77
N GLY A 39 -4.07 4.15 5.42
CA GLY A 39 -5.40 4.23 4.84
C GLY A 39 -5.89 5.66 4.79
N LEU A 40 -6.49 6.07 3.69
CA LEU A 40 -7.06 7.40 3.50
C LEU A 40 -8.41 7.55 4.22
N ASN A 41 -9.12 6.45 4.45
CA ASN A 41 -10.40 6.43 5.15
C ASN A 41 -10.58 5.12 5.91
N VAL A 42 -9.72 4.90 6.92
CA VAL A 42 -9.82 3.72 7.78
C VAL A 42 -11.10 3.80 8.59
N ASN A 43 -12.00 2.85 8.37
CA ASN A 43 -13.28 2.76 9.05
C ASN A 43 -13.37 1.47 9.87
N PRO A 44 -13.44 1.55 11.21
CA PRO A 44 -13.67 0.38 12.07
C PRO A 44 -14.99 -0.37 11.77
N GLU A 45 -15.97 0.30 11.18
CA GLU A 45 -17.27 -0.27 10.82
C GLU A 45 -17.31 -0.87 9.40
N SER A 46 -16.15 -1.02 8.75
CA SER A 46 -16.04 -1.60 7.40
C SER A 46 -16.43 -3.08 7.30
N GLY A 47 -16.53 -3.79 8.44
CA GLY A 47 -16.73 -5.23 8.47
C GLY A 47 -15.45 -6.05 8.21
N ASN A 48 -14.31 -5.39 8.01
CA ASN A 48 -13.01 -6.05 7.92
C ASN A 48 -12.66 -6.72 9.25
N VAL A 49 -12.15 -7.95 9.18
CA VAL A 49 -11.79 -8.73 10.37
C VAL A 49 -10.27 -8.78 10.51
N GLY A 50 -9.76 -8.24 11.62
CA GLY A 50 -8.35 -8.23 11.99
C GLY A 50 -7.50 -7.22 11.22
N ALA A 51 -6.19 -7.41 11.29
CA ALA A 51 -5.19 -6.45 10.81
C ALA A 51 -4.98 -6.43 9.29
N ILE A 52 -5.26 -7.54 8.60
CA ILE A 52 -4.96 -7.75 7.18
C ILE A 52 -5.94 -8.75 6.57
N SER A 53 -6.29 -8.57 5.30
CA SER A 53 -7.18 -9.51 4.59
C SER A 53 -6.58 -10.91 4.48
N SER A 54 -7.45 -11.92 4.47
CA SER A 54 -7.05 -13.31 4.28
C SER A 54 -6.40 -13.57 2.91
N GLU A 55 -6.84 -12.83 1.89
CA GLU A 55 -6.38 -12.84 0.52
C GLU A 55 -4.93 -12.39 0.43
N VAL A 56 -4.56 -11.33 1.17
CA VAL A 56 -3.17 -10.85 1.24
C VAL A 56 -2.28 -11.83 1.99
N ILE A 57 -2.75 -12.42 3.09
CA ILE A 57 -1.99 -13.47 3.80
C ILE A 57 -1.68 -14.62 2.84
N GLN A 58 -2.70 -15.09 2.10
CA GLN A 58 -2.55 -16.20 1.15
C GLN A 58 -1.60 -15.83 0.01
N ALA A 59 -1.73 -14.62 -0.55
CA ALA A 59 -0.87 -14.14 -1.62
C ALA A 59 0.60 -14.05 -1.17
N LEU A 60 0.87 -13.41 -0.02
CA LEU A 60 2.23 -13.31 0.52
C LEU A 60 2.82 -14.69 0.80
N LYS A 61 2.03 -15.62 1.38
CA LYS A 61 2.45 -17.00 1.59
C LYS A 61 2.80 -17.72 0.28
N SER A 62 2.02 -17.51 -0.79
CA SER A 62 2.30 -18.10 -2.11
C SER A 62 3.57 -17.56 -2.78
N LEU A 63 4.06 -16.41 -2.31
CA LEU A 63 5.31 -15.76 -2.74
C LEU A 63 6.48 -16.08 -1.79
N ASP A 64 6.31 -17.05 -0.90
CA ASP A 64 7.25 -17.42 0.16
C ASP A 64 7.61 -16.27 1.13
N ILE A 65 6.72 -15.30 1.27
CA ILE A 65 6.85 -14.17 2.22
C ILE A 65 6.11 -14.53 3.50
N GLN A 66 6.88 -14.77 4.56
CA GLN A 66 6.34 -15.03 5.89
C GLN A 66 6.09 -13.70 6.61
N ILE A 67 4.85 -13.47 7.03
CA ILE A 67 4.51 -12.37 7.93
C ILE A 67 4.24 -12.92 9.33
N ASP A 68 4.71 -12.21 10.35
CA ASP A 68 4.39 -12.56 11.73
C ASP A 68 2.95 -12.13 12.03
N SER A 69 2.03 -13.10 12.01
CA SER A 69 0.61 -12.88 12.25
C SER A 69 0.30 -12.36 13.67
N VAL A 70 1.22 -12.51 14.62
CA VAL A 70 1.00 -12.11 16.03
C VAL A 70 1.28 -10.61 16.22
N SER A 71 2.20 -10.04 15.44
CA SER A 71 2.63 -8.64 15.57
C SER A 71 2.07 -7.71 14.49
N LEU A 72 1.06 -8.16 13.74
CA LEU A 72 0.44 -7.34 12.70
C LEU A 72 -0.22 -6.10 13.29
N ARG A 73 0.04 -4.96 12.64
CA ARG A 73 -0.57 -3.68 12.99
C ARG A 73 -1.99 -3.62 12.42
N GLU A 74 -2.93 -3.20 13.26
CA GLU A 74 -4.27 -2.83 12.79
C GLU A 74 -4.22 -1.77 11.68
N PRO A 75 -5.25 -1.65 10.83
CA PRO A 75 -5.34 -0.59 9.84
C PRO A 75 -5.14 0.80 10.45
N MET A 76 -4.24 1.59 9.86
CA MET A 76 -3.87 2.91 10.36
C MET A 76 -4.27 4.02 9.39
N GLN A 77 -4.99 5.02 9.91
CA GLN A 77 -5.32 6.23 9.17
C GLN A 77 -4.05 7.03 8.87
N VAL A 78 -3.92 7.52 7.64
CA VAL A 78 -2.80 8.38 7.25
C VAL A 78 -2.84 9.70 8.01
N GLN A 79 -1.68 10.14 8.48
CA GLN A 79 -1.47 11.44 9.10
C GLN A 79 -0.56 12.32 8.24
N GLN A 80 -0.62 13.62 8.44
CA GLN A 80 0.27 14.57 7.74
C GLN A 80 1.75 14.22 7.94
N THR A 81 2.12 13.79 9.14
CA THR A 81 3.49 13.36 9.46
C THR A 81 3.92 12.11 8.71
N ASP A 82 3.00 11.21 8.33
CA ASP A 82 3.34 10.06 7.48
C ASP A 82 3.77 10.54 6.08
N LEU A 83 3.04 11.52 5.52
CA LEU A 83 3.33 12.11 4.22
C LEU A 83 4.67 12.87 4.23
N GLU A 84 4.90 13.72 5.23
CA GLU A 84 6.11 14.53 5.37
C GLU A 84 7.38 13.70 5.58
N ASN A 85 7.27 12.54 6.23
CA ASN A 85 8.41 11.66 6.50
C ASN A 85 8.72 10.68 5.36
N ALA A 86 7.86 10.60 4.35
CA ALA A 86 8.07 9.74 3.19
C ALA A 86 8.91 10.46 2.12
N ASN A 87 9.83 9.75 1.49
CA ASN A 87 10.56 10.25 0.33
C ASN A 87 9.73 10.11 -0.96
N GLN A 88 8.83 9.14 -1.00
CA GLN A 88 7.87 8.92 -2.08
C GLN A 88 6.56 8.41 -1.50
N VAL A 89 5.44 8.93 -1.97
CA VAL A 89 4.09 8.52 -1.56
C VAL A 89 3.35 8.03 -2.79
N ILE A 90 2.70 6.88 -2.69
CA ILE A 90 2.01 6.24 -3.80
C ILE A 90 0.58 5.89 -3.35
N ALA A 91 -0.42 6.50 -3.97
CA ALA A 91 -1.81 6.09 -3.81
C ALA A 91 -2.19 5.11 -4.93
N VAL A 92 -2.57 3.89 -4.56
CA VAL A 92 -2.60 2.76 -5.51
C VAL A 92 -3.75 2.80 -6.54
N ASP A 93 -4.68 3.76 -6.42
CA ASP A 93 -5.86 3.92 -7.29
C ASP A 93 -6.24 5.41 -7.35
N GLU A 94 -5.91 6.07 -8.44
CA GLU A 94 -6.15 7.50 -8.62
C GLU A 94 -7.62 7.86 -8.47
N VAL A 95 -8.50 7.08 -9.12
CA VAL A 95 -9.93 7.39 -9.19
C VAL A 95 -10.56 7.34 -7.80
N ALA A 96 -10.19 6.34 -7.00
CA ALA A 96 -10.71 6.20 -5.64
C ALA A 96 -10.04 7.17 -4.65
N HIS A 97 -8.74 7.44 -4.81
CA HIS A 97 -7.95 8.11 -3.77
C HIS A 97 -7.75 9.60 -3.99
N ARG A 98 -7.75 10.10 -5.24
CA ARG A 98 -7.59 11.53 -5.53
C ARG A 98 -8.64 12.39 -4.82
N PRO A 99 -9.96 12.06 -4.83
CA PRO A 99 -10.95 12.84 -4.09
C PRO A 99 -10.72 12.84 -2.57
N LEU A 100 -10.20 11.74 -2.02
CA LEU A 100 -9.87 11.64 -0.59
C LEU A 100 -8.66 12.51 -0.25
N MET A 101 -7.67 12.56 -1.13
CA MET A 101 -6.51 13.44 -1.00
C MET A 101 -6.92 14.91 -1.12
N GLU A 102 -7.76 15.29 -2.08
CA GLU A 102 -8.27 16.65 -2.22
C GLU A 102 -9.02 17.12 -0.99
N SER A 103 -9.84 16.24 -0.41
CA SER A 103 -10.62 16.53 0.79
C SER A 103 -9.78 16.65 2.05
N LYS A 104 -8.79 15.76 2.24
CA LYS A 104 -8.07 15.62 3.52
C LYS A 104 -6.66 16.23 3.52
N PHE A 105 -5.98 16.23 2.38
CA PHE A 105 -4.59 16.66 2.21
C PHE A 105 -4.39 17.41 0.87
N PRO A 106 -5.13 18.52 0.63
CA PRO A 106 -5.15 19.19 -0.68
C PRO A 106 -3.76 19.61 -1.18
N GLU A 107 -2.86 19.99 -0.27
CA GLU A 107 -1.49 20.40 -0.62
C GLU A 107 -0.59 19.25 -1.12
N TRP A 108 -1.04 18.01 -1.00
CA TRP A 108 -0.31 16.81 -1.39
C TRP A 108 -0.82 16.17 -2.67
N VAL A 109 -1.98 16.59 -3.18
CA VAL A 109 -2.64 15.98 -4.34
C VAL A 109 -1.69 15.89 -5.55
N ASP A 110 -0.92 16.92 -5.82
CA ASP A 110 0.01 16.94 -6.97
C ASP A 110 1.46 16.59 -6.59
N LYS A 111 1.70 16.15 -5.34
CA LYS A 111 3.03 15.80 -4.81
C LYS A 111 3.24 14.30 -4.64
N ILE A 112 2.20 13.50 -4.90
CA ILE A 112 2.24 12.05 -4.77
C ILE A 112 2.05 11.39 -6.12
N GLU A 113 2.47 10.14 -6.21
CA GLU A 113 2.21 9.31 -7.37
C GLU A 113 0.88 8.58 -7.21
N TYR A 114 0.20 8.36 -8.33
CA TYR A 114 -1.02 7.56 -8.38
C TYR A 114 -0.86 6.40 -9.35
N TRP A 115 -1.35 5.23 -8.93
CA TRP A 115 -1.55 4.09 -9.82
C TRP A 115 -3.03 3.92 -10.13
N LEU A 116 -3.38 2.88 -10.90
CA LEU A 116 -4.76 2.60 -11.34
C LEU A 116 -5.22 1.20 -10.90
N VAL A 117 -4.76 0.74 -9.74
CA VAL A 117 -5.04 -0.61 -9.24
C VAL A 117 -6.34 -0.64 -8.42
N LYS A 118 -7.39 -1.12 -9.08
CA LYS A 118 -8.75 -1.25 -8.54
C LYS A 118 -8.86 -2.23 -7.37
N ASP A 119 -9.92 -2.10 -6.58
CA ASP A 119 -10.24 -3.10 -5.56
C ASP A 119 -10.97 -4.31 -6.15
N LEU A 120 -11.16 -5.35 -5.35
CA LEU A 120 -11.80 -6.61 -5.77
C LEU A 120 -13.26 -6.42 -6.20
N ASP A 121 -14.00 -5.51 -5.57
CA ASP A 121 -15.42 -5.27 -5.84
C ASP A 121 -15.68 -4.50 -7.14
N GLU A 122 -14.64 -3.89 -7.70
CA GLU A 122 -14.69 -3.16 -8.97
C GLU A 122 -14.53 -4.08 -10.20
N ASN A 123 -14.39 -5.40 -10.00
CA ASN A 123 -14.24 -6.42 -11.06
C ASN A 123 -13.17 -6.08 -12.12
N PRO A 124 -11.90 -5.88 -11.72
CA PRO A 124 -10.85 -5.54 -12.67
C PRO A 124 -10.52 -6.70 -13.62
N ASP A 125 -10.10 -6.36 -14.84
CA ASP A 125 -9.67 -7.33 -15.86
C ASP A 125 -8.48 -8.20 -15.40
N GLU A 126 -7.61 -7.65 -14.57
CA GLU A 126 -6.48 -8.34 -13.95
C GLU A 126 -6.58 -8.27 -12.41
N PRO A 127 -6.23 -9.35 -11.67
CA PRO A 127 -6.27 -9.34 -10.20
C PRO A 127 -5.44 -8.18 -9.60
N PRO A 128 -5.97 -7.42 -8.62
CA PRO A 128 -5.27 -6.27 -8.03
C PRO A 128 -3.87 -6.59 -7.50
N LEU A 129 -3.70 -7.73 -6.82
CA LEU A 129 -2.39 -8.10 -6.28
C LEU A 129 -1.36 -8.43 -7.36
N LEU A 130 -1.78 -8.88 -8.54
CA LEU A 130 -0.87 -9.10 -9.66
C LEU A 130 -0.42 -7.76 -10.25
N GLN A 131 -1.35 -6.83 -10.45
CA GLN A 131 -1.03 -5.45 -10.86
C GLN A 131 -0.07 -4.77 -9.88
N LEU A 132 -0.30 -4.91 -8.56
CA LEU A 132 0.61 -4.38 -7.54
C LEU A 132 2.01 -5.00 -7.63
N GLN A 133 2.11 -6.32 -7.83
CA GLN A 133 3.41 -6.97 -8.01
C GLN A 133 4.18 -6.39 -9.19
N ASN A 134 3.52 -6.25 -10.34
CA ASN A 134 4.12 -5.69 -11.55
C ASN A 134 4.60 -4.25 -11.32
N ASN A 135 3.74 -3.40 -10.75
CA ASN A 135 4.09 -2.00 -10.46
C ASN A 135 5.24 -1.90 -9.45
N ILE A 136 5.26 -2.74 -8.41
CA ILE A 136 6.33 -2.74 -7.41
C ILE A 136 7.66 -3.25 -7.98
N HIS A 137 7.62 -4.24 -8.88
CA HIS A 137 8.81 -4.67 -9.59
C HIS A 137 9.43 -3.53 -10.40
N LEU A 138 8.61 -2.82 -11.19
CA LEU A 138 9.04 -1.66 -11.96
C LEU A 138 9.51 -0.51 -11.06
N LEU A 139 8.82 -0.26 -9.94
CA LEU A 139 9.22 0.76 -8.97
C LEU A 139 10.65 0.48 -8.48
N LEU A 140 10.94 -0.75 -8.04
CA LEU A 140 12.24 -1.16 -7.53
C LEU A 140 13.37 -1.05 -8.55
N GLU A 141 13.10 -1.14 -9.85
CA GLU A 141 14.10 -0.95 -10.91
C GLU A 141 14.53 0.51 -11.05
N ASN A 142 13.69 1.44 -10.60
CA ASN A 142 13.91 2.88 -10.70
C ASN A 142 14.40 3.52 -9.39
N LEU A 143 14.63 2.72 -8.34
CA LEU A 143 15.16 3.23 -7.07
C LEU A 143 16.68 3.20 -7.05
N ASP A 144 17.28 4.34 -6.69
CA ASP A 144 18.73 4.47 -6.41
C ASP A 144 19.18 3.70 -5.16
#